data_AF-A0AAU3UKL7-F1
#
_entry.id   AF-A0AAU3UKL7-F1
#
_cell.length_a   1.000
_cell.length_b   1.000
_cell.length_c   1.000
_cell.angle_alpha   90.00
_cell.angle_beta   90.00
_cell.angle_gamma   90.00
#
_symmetry.space_group_name_H-M   'P 1'
#
loop_
_entity.id
_entity.type
_entity.pdbx_description
1 polymer ?
#
loop_
_entity_poly.entity_id
_entity_poly.type
_entity_poly.pdbx_seq_one_letter_code
_entity_poly.pdbx_strand_id
1 'polypeptide(L)'
;MELRDDPAEGERQITNELAGILTDGWQRLDAVFAFTVSDEAAQVILSDGERVVPARPSARVVELLRAHRHQCAATENGPWWRLLVSLTNTGEQSITYDYGTEPFPDEQLFPAAAYLADLQVYPRKRLPVWLAAYVGHQGSQIRTPRTAFTQARADLADNIGAVPVTTLPPLSRLWARWAAISAAFVAVNSPRGPRITTAVGWFEGAKHSGATLYRLPQGRAVLSGGVWDAPELEAVYNHGGPMPRFYRGAPEWVADPVLNPRAGSGLMSFCYWWDGQGWYRGESPDPPAVRAALPGVWSARVAADVIGQVIDAEGTDAVDLVAAAESGSATRSLLVDALGTDRPELDGAYYQLLLAGVVAADSARAR
;
A
#
# COMPACT_ATOMS: atom_id res chain seq x y z
N MET A 1 5.16 15.57 -47.50
CA MET A 1 4.05 14.59 -47.47
C MET A 1 4.23 13.79 -46.20
N GLU A 2 3.81 14.38 -45.08
CA GLU A 2 3.92 13.76 -43.76
C GLU A 2 2.75 12.77 -43.63
N LEU A 3 3.02 11.48 -43.82
CA LEU A 3 2.11 10.45 -43.32
C LEU A 3 2.11 10.60 -41.79
N ARG A 4 1.04 11.17 -41.26
CA ARG A 4 0.67 10.94 -39.86
C ARG A 4 0.45 9.44 -39.72
N ASP A 5 1.43 8.73 -39.19
CA ASP A 5 1.24 7.36 -38.75
C ASP A 5 0.14 7.35 -37.68
N ASP A 6 -0.97 6.68 -37.99
CA ASP A 6 -2.11 6.51 -37.11
C ASP A 6 -1.76 5.50 -36.01
N PRO A 7 -1.83 5.85 -34.71
CA PRO A 7 -1.59 4.90 -33.62
C PRO A 7 -2.42 3.60 -33.75
N ALA A 8 -3.63 3.69 -34.30
CA ALA A 8 -4.48 2.52 -34.52
C ALA A 8 -3.92 1.55 -35.58
N GLU A 9 -3.11 2.04 -36.53
CA GLU A 9 -2.38 1.17 -37.47
C GLU A 9 -1.23 0.44 -36.76
N GLY A 10 -0.52 1.13 -35.87
CA GLY A 10 0.51 0.51 -35.03
C GLY A 10 -0.07 -0.61 -34.15
N GLU A 11 -1.22 -0.36 -33.52
CA GLU A 11 -1.95 -1.36 -32.72
C GLU A 11 -2.28 -2.61 -33.55
N ARG A 12 -2.85 -2.44 -34.75
CA ARG A 12 -3.19 -3.56 -35.65
C ARG A 12 -1.97 -4.38 -36.05
N GLN A 13 -0.84 -3.73 -36.33
CA GLN A 13 0.39 -4.43 -36.69
C GLN A 13 0.94 -5.23 -35.51
N ILE A 14 0.91 -4.66 -34.29
CA ILE A 14 1.31 -5.37 -33.07
C ILE A 14 0.42 -6.59 -32.83
N THR A 15 -0.91 -6.45 -32.92
CA THR A 15 -1.81 -7.59 -32.68
C THR A 15 -1.69 -8.67 -33.74
N ASN A 16 -1.51 -8.31 -35.01
CA ASN A 16 -1.31 -9.28 -36.10
C ASN A 16 -0.02 -10.10 -35.91
N GLU A 17 1.09 -9.44 -35.54
CA GLU A 17 2.35 -10.14 -35.27
C GLU A 17 2.25 -11.04 -34.03
N LEU A 18 1.55 -10.61 -32.98
CA LEU A 18 1.31 -11.43 -31.80
C LEU A 18 0.35 -12.60 -32.07
N ALA A 19 -0.67 -12.41 -32.92
CA ALA A 19 -1.58 -13.47 -33.33
C ALA A 19 -0.84 -14.60 -34.06
N GLY A 20 0.24 -14.30 -34.77
CA GLY A 20 1.11 -15.31 -35.36
C GLY A 20 1.79 -16.26 -34.35
N ILE A 21 1.87 -15.87 -33.06
CA ILE A 21 2.37 -16.71 -31.96
C ILE A 21 1.27 -17.67 -31.46
N LEU A 22 0.00 -17.28 -31.59
CA LEU A 22 -1.15 -18.08 -31.19
C LEU A 22 -1.40 -19.20 -32.23
N THR A 23 -0.53 -20.21 -32.23
CA THR A 23 -0.60 -21.38 -33.13
C THR A 23 -1.77 -22.30 -32.79
N ASP A 24 -2.07 -23.24 -33.69
CA ASP A 24 -3.08 -24.28 -33.50
C ASP A 24 -2.90 -25.00 -32.14
N GLY A 25 -3.94 -24.94 -31.30
CA GLY A 25 -4.01 -25.62 -30.00
C GLY A 25 -3.99 -24.70 -28.78
N TRP A 26 -3.60 -23.43 -28.91
CA TRP A 26 -3.71 -22.44 -27.83
C TRP A 26 -5.01 -21.64 -27.95
N GLN A 27 -5.61 -21.30 -26.81
CA GLN A 27 -6.90 -20.58 -26.77
C GLN A 27 -6.71 -19.08 -26.54
N ARG A 28 -5.68 -18.69 -25.79
CA ARG A 28 -5.47 -17.31 -25.37
C ARG A 28 -3.99 -16.96 -25.28
N LEU A 29 -3.65 -15.74 -25.69
CA LEU A 29 -2.37 -15.08 -25.47
C LEU A 29 -2.60 -13.86 -24.60
N ASP A 30 -1.88 -13.75 -23.50
CA ASP A 30 -1.79 -12.51 -22.71
C ASP A 30 -0.34 -12.03 -22.74
N ALA A 31 -0.15 -10.76 -23.07
CA ALA A 31 1.17 -10.14 -23.13
C ALA A 31 1.20 -8.81 -22.37
N VAL A 32 2.30 -8.58 -21.67
CA VAL A 32 2.62 -7.32 -21.01
C VAL A 32 4.00 -6.87 -21.45
N PHE A 33 4.06 -5.64 -21.96
CA PHE A 33 5.29 -5.01 -22.43
C PHE A 33 5.53 -3.75 -21.59
N ALA A 34 6.65 -3.69 -20.87
CA ALA A 34 7.07 -2.51 -20.12
C ALA A 34 8.24 -1.84 -20.84
N PHE A 35 8.17 -0.53 -21.06
CA PHE A 35 9.14 0.20 -21.87
C PHE A 35 9.51 1.56 -21.25
N THR A 36 10.80 1.86 -21.33
CA THR A 36 11.39 3.20 -21.24
C THR A 36 12.21 3.45 -22.52
N VAL A 37 12.96 4.55 -22.59
CA VAL A 37 13.93 4.78 -23.67
C VAL A 37 15.14 3.87 -23.63
N SER A 38 15.51 3.33 -22.46
CA SER A 38 16.74 2.56 -22.25
C SER A 38 16.49 1.08 -21.95
N ASP A 39 15.35 0.76 -21.35
CA ASP A 39 15.04 -0.56 -20.80
C ASP A 39 13.69 -1.04 -21.31
N GLU A 40 13.62 -2.35 -21.57
CA GLU A 40 12.43 -3.05 -22.04
C GLU A 40 12.28 -4.41 -21.35
N ALA A 41 11.03 -4.78 -21.06
CA ALA A 41 10.67 -6.09 -20.54
C ALA A 41 9.41 -6.58 -21.24
N ALA A 42 9.37 -7.87 -21.53
CA ALA A 42 8.25 -8.52 -22.19
C ALA A 42 7.89 -9.82 -21.46
N GLN A 43 6.63 -9.95 -21.10
CA GLN A 43 6.05 -11.19 -20.60
C GLN A 43 4.93 -11.58 -21.56
N VAL A 44 5.06 -12.74 -22.20
CA VAL A 44 4.04 -13.29 -23.09
C VAL A 44 3.73 -14.70 -22.60
N ILE A 45 2.45 -14.98 -22.37
CA ILE A 45 1.96 -16.29 -21.94
C ILE A 45 0.89 -16.78 -22.90
N LEU A 46 0.95 -18.07 -23.21
CA LEU A 46 -0.07 -18.79 -23.96
C LEU A 46 -0.82 -19.71 -23.00
N SER A 47 -2.14 -19.84 -23.17
CA SER A 47 -2.96 -20.72 -22.37
C SER A 47 -4.06 -21.42 -23.17
N ASP A 48 -4.43 -22.64 -22.74
CA ASP A 48 -5.50 -23.47 -23.32
C ASP A 48 -6.59 -23.84 -22.29
N GLY A 49 -6.60 -23.15 -21.14
CA GLY A 49 -7.50 -23.43 -20.02
C GLY A 49 -6.93 -24.42 -18.99
N GLU A 50 -5.97 -25.27 -19.37
CA GLU A 50 -5.33 -26.23 -18.46
C GLU A 50 -3.83 -25.95 -18.29
N ARG A 51 -3.16 -25.51 -19.35
CA ARG A 51 -1.72 -25.27 -19.42
C ARG A 51 -1.46 -23.79 -19.63
N VAL A 52 -0.37 -23.31 -19.02
CA VAL A 52 0.18 -21.97 -19.26
C VAL A 52 1.65 -22.12 -19.61
N VAL A 53 2.07 -21.56 -20.75
CA VAL A 53 3.47 -21.60 -21.20
C VAL A 53 3.98 -20.20 -21.56
N PRO A 54 5.22 -19.85 -21.20
CA PRO A 54 5.82 -18.61 -21.65
C PRO A 54 6.17 -18.68 -23.14
N ALA A 55 5.98 -17.58 -23.85
CA ALA A 55 6.41 -17.37 -25.23
C ALA A 55 7.35 -16.16 -25.31
N ARG A 56 8.04 -16.02 -26.44
CA ARG A 56 8.90 -14.86 -26.72
C ARG A 56 8.30 -14.05 -27.86
N PRO A 57 8.19 -12.72 -27.73
CA PRO A 57 7.81 -11.87 -28.85
C PRO A 57 8.91 -11.89 -29.92
N SER A 58 8.54 -11.69 -31.18
CA SER A 58 9.50 -11.51 -32.26
C SER A 58 10.21 -10.16 -32.13
N ALA A 59 11.40 -10.02 -32.72
CA ALA A 59 12.09 -8.73 -32.78
C ALA A 59 11.23 -7.66 -33.48
N ARG A 60 10.41 -8.08 -34.46
CA ARG A 60 9.48 -7.21 -35.16
C ARG A 60 8.41 -6.62 -34.24
N VAL A 61 7.84 -7.41 -33.33
CA VAL A 61 6.91 -6.91 -32.31
C VAL A 61 7.56 -5.83 -31.45
N VAL A 62 8.81 -6.06 -31.01
CA VAL A 62 9.55 -5.08 -30.19
C VAL A 62 9.79 -3.77 -30.95
N GLU A 63 10.18 -3.84 -32.23
CA GLU A 63 10.32 -2.65 -33.08
C GLU A 63 9.01 -1.87 -33.24
N LEU A 64 7.92 -2.58 -33.49
CA LEU A 64 6.58 -2.00 -33.61
C LEU A 64 6.15 -1.32 -32.31
N LEU A 65 6.40 -1.96 -31.15
CA LEU A 65 6.11 -1.39 -29.83
C LEU A 65 6.89 -0.09 -29.59
N ARG A 66 8.17 -0.04 -29.94
CA ARG A 66 8.99 1.19 -29.80
C ARG A 66 8.47 2.31 -30.69
N ALA A 67 8.17 2.01 -31.95
CA ALA A 67 7.61 2.99 -32.90
C ALA A 67 6.25 3.51 -32.42
N HIS A 68 5.36 2.60 -32.03
CA HIS A 68 4.05 2.93 -31.49
C HIS A 68 4.15 3.79 -30.22
N ARG A 69 5.03 3.41 -29.27
CA ARG A 69 5.27 4.20 -28.05
C ARG A 69 5.75 5.62 -28.38
N HIS A 70 6.65 5.76 -29.34
CA HIS A 70 7.13 7.07 -29.79
C HIS A 70 5.99 7.92 -30.40
N GLN A 71 5.12 7.31 -31.21
CA GLN A 71 3.92 7.99 -31.74
C GLN A 71 2.98 8.45 -30.62
N CYS A 72 2.76 7.61 -29.60
CA CYS A 72 1.96 7.97 -28.43
C CYS A 72 2.53 9.17 -27.65
N ALA A 73 3.83 9.46 -27.76
CA ALA A 73 4.42 10.60 -27.09
C ALA A 73 3.86 11.96 -27.55
N ALA A 74 3.24 12.03 -28.74
CA ALA A 74 2.56 13.22 -29.23
C ALA A 74 1.12 13.37 -28.69
N THR A 75 0.61 12.38 -27.94
CA THR A 75 -0.74 12.42 -27.34
C THR A 75 -0.72 13.15 -25.99
N GLU A 76 -1.90 13.52 -25.49
CA GLU A 76 -2.02 14.23 -24.19
C GLU A 76 -1.45 13.42 -23.02
N ASN A 77 -1.62 12.09 -23.03
CA ASN A 77 -1.14 11.21 -21.96
C ASN A 77 0.37 10.90 -22.08
N GLY A 78 0.97 11.24 -23.22
CA GLY A 78 2.35 10.86 -23.56
C GLY A 78 2.48 9.35 -23.83
N PRO A 79 3.72 8.82 -23.82
CA PRO A 79 3.94 7.40 -24.05
C PRO A 79 3.40 6.58 -22.87
N TRP A 80 2.91 5.37 -23.13
CA TRP A 80 2.56 4.43 -22.06
C TRP A 80 3.83 3.88 -21.37
N TRP A 81 3.70 3.45 -20.11
CA TRP A 81 4.76 2.70 -19.41
C TRP A 81 4.64 1.21 -19.67
N ARG A 82 3.41 0.70 -19.66
CA ARG A 82 3.11 -0.68 -20.08
C ARG A 82 2.00 -0.73 -21.12
N LEU A 83 2.11 -1.68 -22.02
CA LEU A 83 1.09 -2.05 -23.00
C LEU A 83 0.69 -3.50 -22.73
N LEU A 84 -0.59 -3.71 -22.45
CA LEU A 84 -1.17 -5.01 -22.18
C LEU A 84 -2.00 -5.44 -23.39
N VAL A 85 -1.77 -6.66 -23.87
CA VAL A 85 -2.50 -7.26 -24.98
C VAL A 85 -3.14 -8.55 -24.50
N SER A 86 -4.41 -8.77 -24.84
CA SER A 86 -5.04 -10.08 -24.75
C SER A 86 -5.65 -10.44 -26.10
N LEU A 87 -5.33 -11.63 -26.59
CA LEU A 87 -5.85 -12.21 -27.83
C LEU A 87 -6.45 -13.58 -27.55
N THR A 88 -7.55 -13.92 -28.20
CA THR A 88 -8.10 -15.27 -28.20
C THR A 88 -8.07 -15.88 -29.59
N ASN A 89 -8.15 -17.21 -29.66
CA ASN A 89 -8.24 -17.94 -30.93
C ASN A 89 -9.60 -17.74 -31.65
N THR A 90 -10.59 -17.18 -30.95
CA THR A 90 -11.88 -16.76 -31.52
C THR A 90 -11.82 -15.37 -32.17
N GLY A 91 -10.67 -14.69 -32.08
CA GLY A 91 -10.45 -13.37 -32.66
C GLY A 91 -10.83 -12.20 -31.74
N GLU A 92 -11.13 -12.46 -30.46
CA GLU A 92 -11.27 -11.38 -29.48
C GLU A 92 -9.91 -10.77 -29.21
N GLN A 93 -9.83 -9.44 -29.26
CA GLN A 93 -8.60 -8.70 -28.99
C GLN A 93 -8.88 -7.52 -28.06
N SER A 94 -7.95 -7.27 -27.14
CA SER A 94 -7.94 -6.07 -26.31
C SER A 94 -6.52 -5.56 -26.16
N ILE A 95 -6.37 -4.24 -26.27
CA ILE A 95 -5.15 -3.51 -25.95
C ILE A 95 -5.49 -2.53 -24.84
N THR A 96 -4.64 -2.46 -23.82
CA THR A 96 -4.77 -1.50 -22.71
C THR A 96 -3.43 -0.85 -22.44
N TYR A 97 -3.46 0.48 -22.25
CA TYR A 97 -2.30 1.25 -21.85
C TYR A 97 -2.31 1.48 -20.34
N ASP A 98 -1.16 1.24 -19.73
CA ASP A 98 -0.92 1.59 -18.34
C ASP A 98 0.08 2.73 -18.24
N TYR A 99 -0.39 3.82 -17.63
CA TYR A 99 0.37 5.04 -17.35
C TYR A 99 0.87 5.09 -15.91
N GLY A 100 0.88 3.96 -15.21
CA GLY A 100 1.39 3.83 -13.85
C GLY A 100 0.34 4.16 -12.81
N THR A 101 -0.94 3.91 -13.08
CA THR A 101 -1.99 4.16 -12.08
C THR A 101 -1.72 3.38 -10.79
N GLU A 102 -1.15 2.18 -10.93
CA GLU A 102 -0.69 1.33 -9.83
C GLU A 102 0.81 1.05 -9.94
N PRO A 103 1.49 0.69 -8.83
CA PRO A 103 2.89 0.27 -8.87
C PRO A 103 3.08 -0.95 -9.77
N PHE A 104 4.15 -0.95 -10.55
CA PHE A 104 4.45 -2.09 -11.41
C PHE A 104 4.93 -3.31 -10.59
N PRO A 105 4.60 -4.54 -11.02
CA PRO A 105 5.22 -5.75 -10.50
C PRO A 105 6.73 -5.72 -10.64
N ASP A 106 7.45 -6.40 -9.75
CA ASP A 106 8.92 -6.39 -9.70
C ASP A 106 9.57 -6.82 -11.02
N GLU A 107 8.96 -7.76 -11.76
CA GLU A 107 9.46 -8.22 -13.07
C GLU A 107 9.36 -7.17 -14.18
N GLN A 108 8.61 -6.08 -13.93
CA GLN A 108 8.30 -5.02 -14.88
C GLN A 108 8.71 -3.63 -14.36
N LEU A 109 9.18 -3.54 -13.11
CA LEU A 109 9.67 -2.33 -12.49
C LEU A 109 11.16 -2.16 -12.80
N PHE A 110 11.49 -1.16 -13.62
CA PHE A 110 12.87 -0.85 -13.96
C PHE A 110 13.57 -0.05 -12.84
N PRO A 111 14.91 0.01 -12.83
CA PRO A 111 15.62 0.92 -11.96
C PRO A 111 15.20 2.38 -12.19
N ALA A 112 15.21 3.21 -11.13
CA ALA A 112 14.83 4.63 -11.19
C ALA A 112 15.53 5.42 -12.32
N ALA A 113 16.78 5.07 -12.65
CA ALA A 113 17.56 5.71 -13.72
C ALA A 113 16.91 5.56 -15.11
N ALA A 114 16.24 4.44 -15.40
CA ALA A 114 15.56 4.20 -16.67
C ALA A 114 14.35 5.14 -16.84
N TYR A 115 13.56 5.31 -15.78
CA TYR A 115 12.44 6.26 -15.78
C TYR A 115 12.92 7.71 -15.86
N LEU A 116 14.00 8.07 -15.18
CA LEU A 116 14.59 9.41 -15.28
C LEU A 116 15.08 9.71 -16.71
N ALA A 117 15.74 8.74 -17.36
CA ALA A 117 16.16 8.87 -18.76
C ALA A 117 14.94 9.02 -19.69
N ASP A 118 13.87 8.26 -19.44
CA ASP A 118 12.63 8.38 -20.22
C ASP A 118 11.99 9.77 -20.07
N LEU A 119 11.94 10.31 -18.86
CA LEU A 119 11.38 11.64 -18.57
C LEU A 119 12.20 12.79 -19.16
N GLN A 120 13.50 12.57 -19.43
CA GLN A 120 14.32 13.55 -20.17
C GLN A 120 13.94 13.60 -21.66
N VAL A 121 13.56 12.47 -22.24
CA VAL A 121 13.18 12.37 -23.67
C VAL A 121 11.70 12.70 -23.88
N TYR A 122 10.84 12.21 -22.98
CA TYR A 122 9.39 12.40 -22.98
C TYR A 122 8.94 13.05 -21.67
N PRO A 123 9.13 14.37 -21.50
CA PRO A 123 8.73 15.07 -20.28
C PRO A 123 7.23 14.96 -20.01
N ARG A 124 6.88 14.74 -18.74
CA ARG A 124 5.48 14.69 -18.29
C ARG A 124 5.21 15.82 -17.30
N LYS A 125 4.01 16.40 -17.38
CA LYS A 125 3.57 17.44 -16.43
C LYS A 125 3.34 16.90 -15.02
N ARG A 126 2.97 15.63 -14.92
CA ARG A 126 2.59 14.95 -13.69
C ARG A 126 2.88 13.46 -13.82
N LEU A 127 3.36 12.87 -12.73
CA LEU A 127 3.51 11.43 -12.55
C LEU A 127 2.54 10.94 -11.47
N PRO A 128 2.12 9.67 -11.52
CA PRO A 128 1.57 8.99 -10.35
C PRO A 128 2.50 9.17 -9.15
N VAL A 129 1.96 9.46 -7.96
CA VAL A 129 2.76 9.84 -6.78
C VAL A 129 3.81 8.77 -6.45
N TRP A 130 3.46 7.49 -6.57
CA TRP A 130 4.41 6.40 -6.31
C TRP A 130 5.60 6.39 -7.27
N LEU A 131 5.39 6.69 -8.56
CA LEU A 131 6.46 6.71 -9.55
C LEU A 131 7.31 7.96 -9.38
N ALA A 132 6.67 9.10 -9.08
CA ALA A 132 7.33 10.35 -8.75
C ALA A 132 8.23 10.19 -7.51
N ALA A 133 7.73 9.53 -6.47
CA ALA A 133 8.52 9.17 -5.29
C ALA A 133 9.64 8.18 -5.63
N TYR A 134 9.35 7.12 -6.39
CA TYR A 134 10.33 6.09 -6.76
C TYR A 134 11.58 6.68 -7.44
N VAL A 135 11.40 7.67 -8.33
CA VAL A 135 12.52 8.32 -9.03
C VAL A 135 13.11 9.51 -8.27
N GLY A 136 12.34 10.13 -7.36
CA GLY A 136 12.64 11.45 -6.82
C GLY A 136 12.83 11.54 -5.30
N HIS A 137 12.57 10.47 -4.53
CA HIS A 137 12.54 10.58 -3.07
C HIS A 137 13.90 10.87 -2.45
N GLN A 138 15.01 10.40 -3.05
CA GLN A 138 16.39 10.63 -2.62
C GLN A 138 16.65 10.38 -1.13
N GLY A 139 15.90 9.47 -0.51
CA GLY A 139 15.98 9.20 0.93
C GLY A 139 15.52 10.35 1.84
N SER A 140 14.76 11.32 1.33
CA SER A 140 14.28 12.51 2.07
C SER A 140 13.46 12.20 3.32
N GLN A 141 12.87 11.00 3.38
CA GLN A 141 12.08 10.53 4.52
C GLN A 141 12.84 9.53 5.41
N ILE A 142 14.09 9.19 5.09
CA ILE A 142 14.87 8.26 5.91
C ILE A 142 15.32 8.96 7.19
N ARG A 143 15.06 8.33 8.34
CA ARG A 143 15.48 8.80 9.66
C ARG A 143 16.22 7.68 10.39
N THR A 144 17.47 7.47 9.98
CA THR A 144 18.35 6.50 10.64
C THR A 144 18.46 6.79 12.13
N PRO A 145 18.77 5.80 12.99
CA PRO A 145 18.95 6.04 14.43
C PRO A 145 19.91 7.19 14.72
N ARG A 146 21.06 7.27 14.02
CA ARG A 146 22.02 8.38 14.16
C ARG A 146 21.40 9.74 13.81
N THR A 147 20.60 9.79 12.74
CA THR A 147 19.87 10.99 12.33
C THR A 147 18.86 11.40 13.39
N ALA A 148 18.09 10.45 13.94
CA ALA A 148 17.09 10.69 14.97
C ALA A 148 17.72 11.30 16.24
N PHE A 149 18.83 10.74 16.74
CA PHE A 149 19.56 11.30 17.89
C PHE A 149 20.12 12.70 17.63
N THR A 150 20.57 12.98 16.41
CA THR A 150 21.12 14.29 16.05
C THR A 150 20.01 15.33 15.97
N GLN A 151 18.90 15.01 15.29
CA GLN A 151 17.74 15.87 15.16
C GLN A 151 17.07 16.14 16.50
N ALA A 152 16.84 15.12 17.33
CA ALA A 152 16.18 15.31 18.63
C ALA A 152 16.96 16.26 19.55
N ARG A 153 18.31 16.20 19.53
CA ARG A 153 19.16 17.14 20.28
C ARG A 153 19.10 18.56 19.73
N ALA A 154 19.09 18.70 18.40
CA ALA A 154 18.97 20.01 17.75
C ALA A 154 17.60 20.63 18.04
N ASP A 155 16.52 19.87 17.88
CA ASP A 155 15.15 20.30 18.18
C ASP A 155 15.03 20.74 19.65
N LEU A 156 15.63 20.02 20.59
CA LEU A 156 15.65 20.40 22.00
C LEU A 156 16.41 21.72 22.23
N ALA A 157 17.59 21.89 21.59
CA ALA A 157 18.39 23.10 21.72
C ALA A 157 17.67 24.34 21.14
N ASP A 158 16.92 24.14 20.06
CA ASP A 158 16.14 25.18 19.38
C ASP A 158 14.72 25.35 19.95
N ASN A 159 14.39 24.63 21.03
CA ASN A 159 13.06 24.61 21.65
C ASN A 159 11.91 24.29 20.67
N ILE A 160 12.18 23.40 19.72
CA ILE A 160 11.25 22.89 18.72
C ILE A 160 10.44 21.75 19.35
N GLY A 161 9.21 22.06 19.75
CA GLY A 161 8.27 21.10 20.31
C GLY A 161 7.48 20.33 19.24
N ALA A 162 7.09 19.11 19.60
CA ALA A 162 6.08 18.33 18.91
C ALA A 162 4.68 18.95 19.06
N VAL A 163 3.79 18.66 18.11
CA VAL A 163 2.38 19.10 18.16
C VAL A 163 1.54 17.99 18.82
N PRO A 164 0.83 18.26 19.94
CA PRO A 164 -0.07 17.29 20.55
C PRO A 164 -1.23 16.91 19.63
N VAL A 165 -1.67 15.66 19.72
CA VAL A 165 -2.77 15.09 18.94
C VAL A 165 -3.82 14.54 19.90
N THR A 166 -5.03 15.10 19.85
CA THR A 166 -6.14 14.74 20.74
C THR A 166 -7.24 13.91 20.07
N THR A 167 -7.19 13.80 18.74
CA THR A 167 -8.22 13.11 17.93
C THR A 167 -7.95 11.62 17.74
N LEU A 168 -6.72 11.15 18.02
CA LEU A 168 -6.43 9.72 18.10
C LEU A 168 -6.86 9.17 19.47
N PRO A 169 -7.48 7.98 19.52
CA PRO A 169 -7.74 7.30 20.78
C PRO A 169 -6.44 7.03 21.55
N PRO A 170 -6.48 6.94 22.89
CA PRO A 170 -5.34 6.48 23.68
C PRO A 170 -4.79 5.15 23.15
N LEU A 171 -3.47 4.94 23.25
CA LEU A 171 -2.77 3.79 22.67
C LEU A 171 -3.42 2.45 23.01
N SER A 172 -3.84 2.23 24.26
CA SER A 172 -4.47 0.98 24.69
C SER A 172 -5.77 0.68 23.93
N ARG A 173 -6.64 1.69 23.75
CA ARG A 173 -7.91 1.54 23.01
C ARG A 173 -7.67 1.36 21.52
N LEU A 174 -6.74 2.13 20.95
CA LEU A 174 -6.37 2.02 19.55
C LEU A 174 -5.86 0.60 19.24
N TRP A 175 -4.96 0.08 20.06
CA TRP A 175 -4.42 -1.27 19.95
C TRP A 175 -5.50 -2.36 20.09
N ALA A 176 -6.37 -2.25 21.09
CA ALA A 176 -7.45 -3.21 21.31
C ALA A 176 -8.44 -3.27 20.15
N ARG A 177 -8.84 -2.11 19.60
CA ARG A 177 -9.72 -2.05 18.42
C ARG A 177 -9.05 -2.64 17.19
N TRP A 178 -7.76 -2.37 16.99
CA TRP A 178 -6.99 -2.98 15.92
C TRP A 178 -7.02 -4.51 16.03
N ALA A 179 -6.82 -5.05 17.25
CA ALA A 179 -6.85 -6.49 17.50
C ALA A 179 -8.21 -7.12 17.21
N ALA A 180 -9.30 -6.49 17.65
CA ALA A 180 -10.66 -6.98 17.39
C ALA A 180 -10.99 -7.01 15.90
N ILE A 181 -10.58 -5.98 15.15
CA ILE A 181 -10.79 -5.93 13.70
C ILE A 181 -9.91 -6.97 12.99
N SER A 182 -8.64 -7.14 13.39
CA SER A 182 -7.77 -8.21 12.88
C SER A 182 -8.40 -9.59 13.10
N ALA A 183 -9.00 -9.83 14.28
CA ALA A 183 -9.66 -11.10 14.59
C ALA A 183 -10.81 -11.39 13.61
N ALA A 184 -11.66 -10.39 13.30
CA ALA A 184 -12.74 -10.56 12.33
C ALA A 184 -12.24 -10.90 10.91
N PHE A 185 -11.19 -10.21 10.43
CA PHE A 185 -10.59 -10.50 9.12
C PHE A 185 -9.96 -11.90 9.06
N VAL A 186 -9.32 -12.33 10.14
CA VAL A 186 -8.77 -13.69 10.23
C VAL A 186 -9.89 -14.72 10.28
N ALA A 187 -10.97 -14.49 11.03
CA ALA A 187 -12.08 -15.43 11.16
C ALA A 187 -12.70 -15.81 9.81
N VAL A 188 -12.80 -14.86 8.88
CA VAL A 188 -13.31 -15.10 7.51
C VAL A 188 -12.24 -15.59 6.53
N ASN A 189 -11.05 -15.94 7.02
CA ASN A 189 -9.89 -16.34 6.24
C ASN A 189 -9.52 -15.32 5.14
N SER A 190 -9.67 -14.02 5.42
CA SER A 190 -9.35 -12.99 4.45
C SER A 190 -7.84 -12.93 4.24
N PRO A 191 -7.31 -13.04 3.00
CA PRO A 191 -5.88 -12.90 2.74
C PRO A 191 -5.36 -11.47 2.93
N ARG A 192 -6.27 -10.50 3.13
CA ARG A 192 -5.97 -9.07 3.30
C ARG A 192 -6.49 -8.56 4.65
N GLY A 193 -6.30 -7.26 4.89
CA GLY A 193 -6.81 -6.57 6.08
C GLY A 193 -5.80 -6.52 7.22
N PRO A 194 -6.21 -5.97 8.38
CA PRO A 194 -5.31 -5.75 9.50
C PRO A 194 -4.81 -7.07 10.10
N ARG A 195 -3.57 -7.04 10.59
CA ARG A 195 -2.94 -8.11 11.35
C ARG A 195 -2.23 -7.55 12.57
N ILE A 196 -2.06 -8.39 13.57
CA ILE A 196 -1.38 -8.04 14.80
C ILE A 196 -0.39 -9.13 15.22
N THR A 197 0.70 -8.68 15.81
CA THR A 197 1.69 -9.47 16.55
C THR A 197 1.78 -8.90 17.97
N THR A 198 2.72 -9.38 18.79
CA THR A 198 2.89 -8.87 20.17
C THR A 198 3.29 -7.40 20.24
N ALA A 199 3.94 -6.86 19.20
CA ALA A 199 4.46 -5.50 19.18
C ALA A 199 4.07 -4.69 17.95
N VAL A 200 3.50 -5.31 16.91
CA VAL A 200 3.22 -4.65 15.62
C VAL A 200 1.79 -4.89 15.19
N GLY A 201 1.06 -3.81 14.89
CA GLY A 201 -0.17 -3.83 14.12
C GLY A 201 0.12 -3.35 12.71
N TRP A 202 -0.27 -4.11 11.69
CA TRP A 202 -0.08 -3.75 10.28
C TRP A 202 -1.42 -3.79 9.55
N PHE A 203 -1.63 -2.82 8.66
CA PHE A 203 -2.82 -2.72 7.85
C PHE A 203 -2.47 -2.11 6.50
N GLU A 204 -2.95 -2.75 5.44
CA GLU A 204 -2.92 -2.24 4.08
C GLU A 204 -4.33 -2.40 3.50
N GLY A 205 -4.93 -1.29 3.09
CA GLY A 205 -6.25 -1.24 2.50
C GLY A 205 -6.23 -1.60 1.02
N ALA A 206 -7.41 -1.83 0.44
CA ALA A 206 -7.54 -2.21 -0.97
C ALA A 206 -7.08 -1.13 -1.96
N LYS A 207 -6.92 0.12 -1.52
CA LYS A 207 -6.48 1.27 -2.32
C LYS A 207 -5.08 1.74 -1.91
N HIS A 208 -4.18 0.83 -1.55
CA HIS A 208 -2.77 1.11 -1.22
C HIS A 208 -2.52 2.15 -0.11
N SER A 209 -3.55 2.45 0.70
CA SER A 209 -3.43 3.24 1.91
C SER A 209 -3.23 2.30 3.08
N GLY A 210 -2.29 2.60 3.97
CA GLY A 210 -1.94 1.67 5.03
C GLY A 210 -1.07 2.30 6.11
N ALA A 211 -0.98 1.59 7.23
CA ALA A 211 -0.25 2.03 8.39
C ALA A 211 0.37 0.86 9.14
N THR A 212 1.44 1.17 9.86
CA THR A 212 2.04 0.29 10.86
C THR A 212 2.07 0.99 12.20
N LEU A 213 1.63 0.27 13.23
CA LEU A 213 1.73 0.66 14.64
C LEU A 213 2.76 -0.22 15.33
N TYR A 214 3.87 0.37 15.77
CA TYR A 214 4.86 -0.28 16.62
C TYR A 214 4.63 0.10 18.08
N ARG A 215 4.40 -0.89 18.95
CA ARG A 215 4.50 -0.75 20.40
C ARG A 215 5.94 -0.97 20.82
N LEU A 216 6.42 -0.07 21.66
CA LEU A 216 7.80 -0.02 22.11
C LEU A 216 7.87 -0.20 23.64
N PRO A 217 9.06 -0.55 24.17
CA PRO A 217 9.27 -0.60 25.61
C PRO A 217 8.89 0.72 26.30
N GLN A 218 8.51 0.62 27.57
CA GLN A 218 8.08 1.75 28.42
C GLN A 218 6.74 2.38 27.97
N GLY A 219 5.88 1.60 27.32
CA GLY A 219 4.55 2.05 26.93
C GLY A 219 4.53 3.08 25.81
N ARG A 220 5.62 3.20 25.05
CA ARG A 220 5.75 4.09 23.89
C ARG A 220 5.19 3.44 22.63
N ALA A 221 4.89 4.23 21.60
CA ALA A 221 4.53 3.69 20.30
C ALA A 221 4.82 4.66 19.15
N VAL A 222 4.88 4.12 17.93
CA VAL A 222 4.94 4.86 16.68
C VAL A 222 3.86 4.36 15.75
N LEU A 223 3.01 5.27 15.25
CA LEU A 223 2.01 5.01 14.22
C LEU A 223 2.40 5.79 12.97
N SER A 224 2.81 5.11 11.92
CA SER A 224 3.22 5.76 10.66
C SER A 224 2.69 5.01 9.45
N GLY A 225 2.59 5.69 8.31
CA GLY A 225 1.98 5.11 7.13
C GLY A 225 1.84 6.10 5.97
N GLY A 226 1.04 5.71 5.00
CA GLY A 226 0.76 6.50 3.81
C GLY A 226 -0.70 6.42 3.42
N VAL A 227 -1.27 7.58 3.06
CA VAL A 227 -2.50 7.66 2.28
C VAL A 227 -2.11 7.61 0.81
N TRP A 228 -2.80 6.79 0.03
CA TRP A 228 -2.59 6.71 -1.40
C TRP A 228 -2.89 8.06 -2.06
N ASP A 229 -2.01 8.50 -2.96
CA ASP A 229 -2.05 9.83 -3.58
C ASP A 229 -2.22 10.98 -2.57
N ALA A 230 -1.53 10.90 -1.43
CA ALA A 230 -1.56 11.93 -0.40
C ALA A 230 -1.29 13.32 -1.00
N PRO A 231 -2.16 14.33 -0.75
CA PRO A 231 -2.02 15.67 -1.33
C PRO A 231 -0.67 16.34 -1.04
N GLU A 232 -0.09 16.07 0.13
CA GLU A 232 1.20 16.61 0.53
C GLU A 232 2.35 16.02 -0.31
N LEU A 233 2.28 14.72 -0.64
CA LEU A 233 3.30 14.07 -1.49
C LEU A 233 3.11 14.42 -2.96
N GLU A 234 1.87 14.58 -3.43
CA GLU A 234 1.58 15.13 -4.75
C GLU A 234 2.20 16.52 -4.90
N ALA A 235 2.02 17.41 -3.93
CA ALA A 235 2.60 18.74 -3.93
C ALA A 235 4.13 18.71 -3.97
N VAL A 236 4.77 17.80 -3.21
CA VAL A 236 6.23 17.65 -3.20
C VAL A 236 6.75 17.15 -4.55
N TYR A 237 6.26 16.00 -4.99
CA TYR A 237 6.89 15.28 -6.10
C TYR A 237 6.49 15.82 -7.47
N ASN A 238 5.27 16.33 -7.64
CA ASN A 238 4.79 16.84 -8.92
C ASN A 238 4.78 18.37 -9.01
N HIS A 239 4.84 19.09 -7.89
CA HIS A 239 4.75 20.55 -7.87
C HIS A 239 5.94 21.25 -7.20
N GLY A 240 6.97 20.49 -6.79
CA GLY A 240 8.19 21.05 -6.19
C GLY A 240 7.97 21.66 -4.81
N GLY A 241 6.88 21.27 -4.12
CA GLY A 241 6.60 21.70 -2.75
C GLY A 241 7.65 21.17 -1.76
N PRO A 242 7.77 21.81 -0.58
CA PRO A 242 8.70 21.35 0.45
C PRO A 242 8.21 20.04 1.07
N MET A 243 9.13 19.09 1.29
CA MET A 243 8.84 17.85 2.02
C MET A 243 8.40 18.17 3.45
N PRO A 244 7.23 17.67 3.92
CA PRO A 244 6.81 17.89 5.30
C PRO A 244 7.84 17.35 6.29
N ARG A 245 8.11 18.12 7.35
CA ARG A 245 8.99 17.69 8.45
C ARG A 245 8.23 16.78 9.40
N PHE A 246 7.93 15.56 8.95
CA PHE A 246 7.16 14.56 9.70
C PHE A 246 7.74 14.29 11.10
N TYR A 247 9.06 14.40 11.25
CA TYR A 247 9.78 14.10 12.48
C TYR A 247 10.15 15.34 13.32
N ARG A 248 9.60 16.51 12.99
CA ARG A 248 9.84 17.74 13.76
C ARG A 248 9.40 17.56 15.22
N GLY A 249 10.32 17.75 16.16
CA GLY A 249 10.09 17.55 17.59
C GLY A 249 9.96 16.07 18.00
N ALA A 250 10.25 15.13 17.11
CA ALA A 250 10.17 13.71 17.41
C ALA A 250 11.39 13.26 18.23
N PRO A 251 11.17 12.45 19.28
CA PRO A 251 12.26 11.95 20.10
C PRO A 251 13.18 10.99 19.31
N GLU A 252 14.35 10.71 19.87
CA GLU A 252 15.42 9.94 19.25
C GLU A 252 15.04 8.48 18.95
N TRP A 253 14.03 7.94 19.64
CA TRP A 253 13.55 6.58 19.45
C TRP A 253 12.53 6.44 18.31
N VAL A 254 12.09 7.55 17.69
CA VAL A 254 11.32 7.50 16.44
C VAL A 254 12.32 7.43 15.28
N ALA A 255 12.63 6.24 14.79
CA ALA A 255 13.65 6.04 13.75
C ALA A 255 13.24 4.88 12.82
N ASP A 256 13.96 4.72 11.70
CA ASP A 256 13.62 3.75 10.64
C ASP A 256 13.17 2.35 11.13
N PRO A 257 13.79 1.71 12.14
CA PRO A 257 13.38 0.37 12.59
C PRO A 257 11.95 0.28 13.16
N VAL A 258 11.35 1.41 13.52
CA VAL A 258 10.00 1.50 14.11
C VAL A 258 9.08 2.38 13.26
N LEU A 259 9.49 2.68 12.03
CA LEU A 259 8.70 3.43 11.05
C LEU A 259 8.12 2.48 10.00
N ASN A 260 7.05 2.92 9.36
CA ASN A 260 6.48 2.22 8.22
C ASN A 260 7.50 2.19 7.07
N PRO A 261 7.67 1.05 6.36
CA PRO A 261 8.62 0.91 5.26
C PRO A 261 8.49 1.97 4.16
N ARG A 262 7.33 2.62 4.02
CA ARG A 262 7.09 3.74 3.11
C ARG A 262 8.05 4.91 3.31
N ALA A 263 8.66 5.07 4.48
CA ALA A 263 9.72 6.06 4.69
C ALA A 263 10.93 5.80 3.75
N GLY A 264 11.25 4.53 3.51
CA GLY A 264 12.34 4.12 2.61
C GLY A 264 12.03 4.38 1.14
N SER A 265 10.76 4.32 0.74
CA SER A 265 10.32 4.55 -0.65
C SER A 265 9.80 5.97 -0.91
N GLY A 266 9.84 6.87 0.08
CA GLY A 266 9.34 8.23 -0.05
C GLY A 266 7.81 8.36 -0.06
N LEU A 267 7.09 7.30 0.33
CA LEU A 267 5.63 7.23 0.29
C LEU A 267 4.97 7.40 1.67
N MET A 268 5.74 7.73 2.70
CA MET A 268 5.16 7.99 4.02
C MET A 268 4.51 9.38 3.99
N SER A 269 3.24 9.46 4.39
CA SER A 269 2.50 10.72 4.45
C SER A 269 2.15 11.15 5.88
N PHE A 270 2.38 10.30 6.88
CA PHE A 270 2.22 10.65 8.29
C PHE A 270 3.08 9.82 9.24
N CYS A 271 3.39 10.41 10.40
CA CYS A 271 4.06 9.80 11.54
C CYS A 271 3.55 10.44 12.83
N TYR A 272 2.93 9.62 13.68
CA TYR A 272 2.51 9.96 15.03
C TYR A 272 3.31 9.13 16.02
N TRP A 273 3.59 9.67 17.20
CA TRP A 273 4.25 8.93 18.27
C TRP A 273 3.56 9.13 19.61
N TRP A 274 3.57 8.09 20.43
CA TRP A 274 3.03 8.07 21.78
C TRP A 274 4.19 7.97 22.78
N ASP A 275 4.28 8.93 23.69
CA ASP A 275 5.37 9.01 24.68
C ASP A 275 5.06 8.31 26.01
N GLY A 276 3.84 7.80 26.19
CA GLY A 276 3.34 7.28 27.45
C GLY A 276 2.13 8.06 27.99
N GLN A 277 1.97 9.31 27.59
CA GLN A 277 0.93 10.22 28.06
C GLN A 277 -0.03 10.65 26.95
N GLY A 278 0.49 10.89 25.74
CA GLY A 278 -0.29 11.43 24.64
C GLY A 278 0.29 11.10 23.27
N TRP A 279 -0.51 11.33 22.23
CA TRP A 279 -0.06 11.29 20.85
C TRP A 279 0.51 12.64 20.44
N TYR A 280 1.55 12.61 19.61
CA TYR A 280 2.21 13.78 19.07
C TYR A 280 2.53 13.59 17.58
N ARG A 281 2.77 14.69 16.89
CA ARG A 281 3.19 14.75 15.49
C ARG A 281 4.18 15.88 15.24
N GLY A 282 4.93 15.77 14.16
CA GLY A 282 5.64 16.89 13.54
C GLY A 282 4.69 17.63 12.61
N GLU A 283 5.04 17.71 11.33
CA GLU A 283 4.19 18.31 10.28
C GLU A 283 3.28 17.28 9.57
N SER A 284 3.09 16.08 10.15
CA SER A 284 2.08 15.14 9.65
C SER A 284 0.67 15.75 9.68
N PRO A 285 -0.27 15.35 8.82
CA PRO A 285 -1.63 15.87 8.83
C PRO A 285 -2.39 15.48 10.10
N ASP A 286 -3.54 16.10 10.36
CA ASP A 286 -4.41 15.70 11.47
C ASP A 286 -5.01 14.31 11.24
N PRO A 287 -5.19 13.48 12.28
CA PRO A 287 -5.63 12.09 12.14
C PRO A 287 -6.87 11.84 11.26
N PRO A 288 -7.92 12.69 11.26
CA PRO A 288 -9.04 12.50 10.34
C PRO A 288 -8.67 12.49 8.85
N ALA A 289 -7.59 13.18 8.45
CA ALA A 289 -7.12 13.19 7.06
C ALA A 289 -6.47 11.87 6.64
N VAL A 290 -6.03 11.03 7.59
CA VAL A 290 -5.41 9.72 7.31
C VAL A 290 -6.36 8.55 7.52
N ARG A 291 -7.67 8.81 7.54
CA ARG A 291 -8.69 7.80 7.86
C ARG A 291 -8.63 6.57 6.97
N ALA A 292 -8.32 6.74 5.68
CA ALA A 292 -8.20 5.64 4.73
C ALA A 292 -7.02 4.68 5.03
N ALA A 293 -6.02 5.13 5.79
CA ALA A 293 -4.84 4.35 6.13
C ALA A 293 -4.97 3.59 7.46
N LEU A 294 -6.12 3.67 8.15
CA LEU A 294 -6.34 3.02 9.45
C LEU A 294 -7.58 2.10 9.41
N PRO A 295 -7.56 0.93 10.08
CA PRO A 295 -8.61 -0.09 9.93
C PRO A 295 -9.92 0.22 10.67
N GLY A 296 -10.23 1.50 10.96
CA GLY A 296 -11.47 1.89 11.66
C GLY A 296 -11.35 2.02 13.18
N VAL A 297 -10.15 2.26 13.72
CA VAL A 297 -9.86 2.28 15.18
C VAL A 297 -10.42 3.48 15.96
N TRP A 298 -11.21 4.35 15.35
CA TRP A 298 -11.58 5.68 15.87
C TRP A 298 -12.48 5.64 17.10
N SER A 299 -13.43 4.71 17.14
CA SER A 299 -14.34 4.50 18.27
C SER A 299 -14.71 3.02 18.35
N ALA A 300 -15.23 2.59 19.49
CA ALA A 300 -15.71 1.22 19.65
C ALA A 300 -16.80 0.89 18.62
N ARG A 301 -17.72 1.83 18.37
CA ARG A 301 -18.77 1.70 17.36
C ARG A 301 -18.21 1.56 15.95
N VAL A 302 -17.25 2.41 15.55
CA VAL A 302 -16.68 2.32 14.19
C VAL A 302 -15.92 1.00 14.01
N ALA A 303 -15.23 0.51 15.05
CA ALA A 303 -14.59 -0.80 15.00
C ALA A 303 -15.61 -1.94 14.87
N ALA A 304 -16.72 -1.89 15.63
CA ALA A 304 -17.81 -2.85 15.53
C ALA A 304 -18.50 -2.82 14.15
N ASP A 305 -18.72 -1.64 13.58
CA ASP A 305 -19.29 -1.47 12.24
C ASP A 305 -18.39 -2.12 11.17
N VAL A 306 -17.06 -1.97 11.29
CA VAL A 306 -16.11 -2.66 10.40
C VAL A 306 -16.17 -4.17 10.58
N ILE A 307 -16.24 -4.66 11.82
CA ILE A 307 -16.38 -6.10 12.11
C ILE A 307 -17.66 -6.64 11.44
N GLY A 308 -18.79 -5.98 11.64
CA GLY A 308 -20.07 -6.35 11.03
C GLY A 308 -20.03 -6.43 9.51
N GLN A 309 -19.39 -5.44 8.86
CA GLN A 309 -19.17 -5.44 7.40
C GLN A 309 -18.33 -6.63 6.91
N VAL A 310 -17.32 -7.03 7.68
CA VAL A 310 -16.42 -8.15 7.30
C VAL A 310 -17.13 -9.49 7.38
N ILE A 311 -18.00 -9.65 8.38
CA ILE A 311 -18.68 -10.92 8.65
C ILE A 311 -20.08 -11.01 8.03
N ASP A 312 -20.51 -9.95 7.33
CA ASP A 312 -21.85 -9.77 6.76
C ASP A 312 -22.96 -9.99 7.82
N ALA A 313 -22.79 -9.34 8.98
CA ALA A 313 -23.77 -9.40 10.08
C ALA A 313 -24.00 -8.02 10.71
N GLU A 314 -25.25 -7.74 11.04
CA GLU A 314 -25.65 -6.58 11.85
C GLU A 314 -25.83 -7.03 13.31
N GLY A 315 -25.25 -6.33 14.28
CA GLY A 315 -25.46 -6.74 15.68
C GLY A 315 -24.73 -5.93 16.75
N THR A 316 -25.28 -5.99 17.95
CA THR A 316 -24.72 -5.45 19.21
C THR A 316 -23.49 -6.21 19.69
N ASP A 317 -23.34 -7.48 19.29
CA ASP A 317 -22.36 -8.40 19.87
C ASP A 317 -20.91 -8.03 19.50
N ALA A 318 -20.71 -7.43 18.32
CA ALA A 318 -19.41 -6.87 17.93
C ALA A 318 -18.99 -5.68 18.83
N VAL A 319 -19.95 -4.91 19.34
CA VAL A 319 -19.65 -3.81 20.28
C VAL A 319 -19.15 -4.37 21.60
N ASP A 320 -19.75 -5.45 22.09
CA ASP A 320 -19.35 -6.11 23.34
C ASP A 320 -17.95 -6.74 23.24
N LEU A 321 -17.63 -7.37 22.10
CA LEU A 321 -16.28 -7.85 21.84
C LEU A 321 -15.24 -6.72 21.86
N VAL A 322 -15.54 -5.60 21.18
CA VAL A 322 -14.63 -4.45 21.14
C VAL A 322 -14.47 -3.84 22.53
N ALA A 323 -15.55 -3.69 23.29
CA ALA A 323 -15.51 -3.19 24.66
C ALA A 323 -14.66 -4.10 25.57
N ALA A 324 -14.85 -5.43 25.46
CA ALA A 324 -14.07 -6.40 26.21
C ALA A 324 -12.58 -6.38 25.82
N ALA A 325 -12.26 -6.19 24.55
CA ALA A 325 -10.88 -6.01 24.11
C ALA A 325 -10.28 -4.71 24.69
N GLU A 326 -11.02 -3.60 24.73
CA GLU A 326 -10.57 -2.34 25.32
C GLU A 326 -10.28 -2.45 26.82
N SER A 327 -10.99 -3.31 27.54
CA SER A 327 -10.77 -3.59 28.97
C SER A 327 -9.79 -4.74 29.24
N GLY A 328 -9.25 -5.40 28.22
CA GLY A 328 -8.36 -6.56 28.39
C GLY A 328 -9.07 -7.79 28.94
N SER A 329 -10.37 -7.93 28.67
CA SER A 329 -11.22 -9.00 29.16
C SER A 329 -11.91 -9.78 28.04
N ALA A 330 -11.36 -9.72 26.82
CA ALA A 330 -11.92 -10.49 25.71
C ALA A 330 -11.83 -12.00 26.00
N THR A 331 -12.86 -12.74 25.62
CA THR A 331 -12.94 -14.20 25.80
C THR A 331 -13.27 -14.87 24.48
N ARG A 332 -13.01 -16.19 24.42
CA ARG A 332 -13.40 -17.00 23.25
C ARG A 332 -14.93 -16.99 23.04
N SER A 333 -15.71 -16.95 24.12
CA SER A 333 -17.18 -16.85 24.01
C SER A 333 -17.59 -15.56 23.33
N LEU A 334 -17.12 -14.41 23.82
CA LEU A 334 -17.45 -13.11 23.23
C LEU A 334 -17.04 -12.99 21.76
N LEU A 335 -15.92 -13.63 21.38
CA LEU A 335 -15.51 -13.72 19.99
C LEU A 335 -16.51 -14.54 19.16
N VAL A 336 -16.92 -15.71 19.65
CA VAL A 336 -17.89 -16.57 18.95
C VAL A 336 -19.26 -15.90 18.87
N ASP A 337 -19.69 -15.23 19.93
CA ASP A 337 -20.96 -14.49 19.95
C ASP A 337 -20.93 -13.35 18.92
N ALA A 338 -19.83 -12.61 18.84
CA ALA A 338 -19.68 -11.50 17.89
C ALA A 338 -19.52 -11.93 16.43
N LEU A 339 -18.84 -13.06 16.17
CA LEU A 339 -18.49 -13.47 14.80
C LEU A 339 -19.38 -14.60 14.26
N GLY A 340 -20.07 -15.36 15.11
CA GLY A 340 -20.79 -16.57 14.77
C GLY A 340 -19.91 -17.84 14.80
N THR A 341 -20.55 -19.01 14.94
CA THR A 341 -19.87 -20.31 15.09
C THR A 341 -19.29 -20.87 13.79
N ASP A 342 -19.83 -20.47 12.64
CA ASP A 342 -19.57 -21.13 11.35
C ASP A 342 -18.40 -20.50 10.58
N ARG A 343 -17.48 -19.81 11.29
CA ARG A 343 -16.35 -19.13 10.66
C ARG A 343 -15.17 -20.08 10.48
N PRO A 344 -14.50 -20.06 9.31
CA PRO A 344 -13.45 -21.03 8.99
C PRO A 344 -12.23 -20.97 9.92
N GLU A 345 -11.91 -19.80 10.49
CA GLU A 345 -10.65 -19.57 11.21
C GLU A 345 -10.87 -18.89 12.58
N LEU A 346 -11.85 -19.37 13.37
CA LEU A 346 -12.14 -18.82 14.71
C LEU A 346 -10.95 -18.92 15.68
N ASP A 347 -10.16 -20.00 15.61
CA ASP A 347 -9.00 -20.16 16.49
C ASP A 347 -7.88 -19.19 16.12
N GLY A 348 -7.65 -18.96 14.82
CA GLY A 348 -6.75 -17.91 14.33
C GLY A 348 -7.21 -16.52 14.76
N ALA A 349 -8.52 -16.26 14.73
CA ALA A 349 -9.10 -15.00 15.18
C ALA A 349 -8.88 -14.76 16.67
N TYR A 350 -9.11 -15.78 17.51
CA TYR A 350 -8.82 -15.69 18.94
C TYR A 350 -7.32 -15.50 19.21
N TYR A 351 -6.47 -16.14 18.40
CA TYR A 351 -5.03 -15.97 18.49
C TYR A 351 -4.56 -14.52 18.23
N GLN A 352 -5.25 -13.76 17.36
CA GLN A 352 -4.97 -12.32 17.20
C GLN A 352 -5.20 -11.54 18.51
N LEU A 353 -6.29 -11.83 19.24
CA LEU A 353 -6.58 -11.21 20.53
C LEU A 353 -5.57 -11.61 21.61
N LEU A 354 -5.13 -12.87 21.60
CA LEU A 354 -4.07 -13.38 22.48
C LEU A 354 -2.74 -12.64 22.24
N LEU A 355 -2.29 -12.55 20.99
CA LEU A 355 -1.07 -11.82 20.62
C LEU A 355 -1.12 -10.35 21.03
N ALA A 356 -2.30 -9.73 20.88
CA ALA A 356 -2.52 -8.36 21.32
C ALA A 356 -2.45 -8.18 22.85
N GLY A 357 -2.60 -9.25 23.63
CA GLY A 357 -2.67 -9.19 25.08
C GLY A 357 -3.94 -8.51 25.59
N VAL A 358 -5.06 -8.70 24.88
CA VAL A 358 -6.38 -8.11 25.24
C VAL A 358 -7.38 -9.15 25.74
N VAL A 359 -6.95 -10.40 25.87
CA VAL A 359 -7.76 -11.45 26.49
C VAL A 359 -7.71 -11.36 28.01
N ALA A 360 -8.76 -11.83 28.66
CA ALA A 360 -8.74 -12.01 30.11
C ALA A 360 -7.57 -12.94 30.48
N ALA A 361 -6.77 -12.54 31.47
CA ALA A 361 -5.78 -13.44 32.03
C ALA A 361 -6.49 -14.67 32.62
N ASP A 362 -6.02 -15.87 32.27
CA ASP A 362 -6.43 -17.08 32.98
C ASP A 362 -6.12 -16.87 34.45
N SER A 363 -7.16 -16.64 35.24
CA SER A 363 -7.07 -16.46 36.68
C SER A 363 -6.85 -17.84 37.34
N ALA A 364 -5.80 -18.57 36.92
CA ALA A 364 -5.46 -19.88 37.45
C ALA A 364 -4.07 -20.38 37.00
N ARG A 365 -3.01 -19.87 37.67
CA ARG A 365 -1.89 -20.70 38.17
C ARG A 365 -1.14 -19.93 39.28
N ALA A 366 -1.91 -19.54 40.29
CA ALA A 366 -1.41 -19.26 41.62
C ALA A 366 -2.15 -20.18 42.60
N ARG A 367 -1.68 -21.43 42.69
CA ARG A 367 -1.71 -22.26 43.90
C ARG A 367 -0.50 -23.17 43.87
#